data_AF-A0A4U7F0N7-F1
#
_entry.id   AF-A0A4U7F0N7-F1
#
_cell.length_a   1.000
_cell.length_b   1.000
_cell.length_c   1.000
_cell.angle_alpha   90.00
_cell.angle_beta   90.00
_cell.angle_gamma   90.00
#
_symmetry.space_group_name_H-M   'P 1'
#
loop_
_entity.id
_entity.type
_entity.pdbx_description
1 polymer ?
#
loop_
_entity_poly.entity_id
_entity_poly.type
_entity_poly.pdbx_seq_one_letter_code
_entity_poly.pdbx_strand_id
1 'polypeptide(L)'
;MSGTPGVDREIDGNLFVTVSGPPGCGATTLVEGIAAALDCGYVSGGELFREIAAERDMSLSQLIAKTGESEEIDRALDRRLRTIA
;
A
#
# COMPACT_ATOMS: atom_id res chain seq x y z
N MET A 1 -5.41 -32.73 30.45
CA MET A 1 -4.95 -32.85 29.05
C MET A 1 -4.72 -31.44 28.55
N SER A 2 -3.45 -31.15 28.29
CA SER A 2 -2.82 -29.84 28.07
C SER A 2 -3.51 -29.00 27.01
N GLY A 3 -3.83 -27.75 27.37
CA GLY A 3 -4.17 -26.71 26.39
C GLY A 3 -2.95 -26.45 25.51
N THR A 4 -3.16 -26.49 24.20
CA THR A 4 -2.18 -26.04 23.21
C THR A 4 -1.93 -24.55 23.45
N PRO A 5 -0.70 -24.09 23.73
CA PRO A 5 -0.42 -22.67 23.69
C PRO A 5 -0.60 -22.26 22.24
N GLY A 6 -1.57 -21.38 21.99
CA GLY A 6 -1.60 -20.63 20.73
C GLY A 6 -0.22 -20.01 20.59
N VAL A 7 0.49 -20.37 19.52
CA VAL A 7 1.75 -19.72 19.20
C VAL A 7 1.36 -18.29 18.83
N ASP A 8 1.44 -17.40 19.82
CA ASP A 8 1.48 -15.96 19.56
C ASP A 8 2.73 -15.76 18.72
N ARG A 9 2.54 -15.81 17.39
CA ARG A 9 3.55 -15.38 16.44
C ARG A 9 3.67 -13.89 16.64
N GLU A 10 4.64 -13.51 17.45
CA GLU A 10 5.08 -12.13 17.58
C GLU A 10 5.51 -11.69 16.17
N ILE A 11 4.69 -10.83 15.56
CA ILE A 11 5.02 -10.18 14.31
C ILE A 11 6.07 -9.14 14.70
N ASP A 12 7.32 -9.30 14.22
CA ASP A 12 8.35 -8.28 14.37
C ASP A 12 7.75 -6.93 13.98
N GLY A 13 7.83 -5.94 14.87
CA GLY A 13 7.13 -4.65 14.81
C GLY A 13 7.52 -3.71 13.66
N ASN A 14 8.04 -4.27 12.56
CA ASN A 14 8.45 -3.58 11.35
C ASN A 14 7.86 -4.25 10.09
N LEU A 15 6.67 -4.84 10.20
CA LEU A 15 6.01 -5.53 9.10
C LEU A 15 5.34 -4.53 8.15
N PHE A 16 5.92 -4.34 6.97
CA PHE A 16 5.31 -3.61 5.86
C PHE A 16 4.62 -4.59 4.90
N VAL A 17 3.30 -4.44 4.71
CA VAL A 17 2.49 -5.33 3.86
C VAL A 17 1.90 -4.55 2.69
N THR A 18 2.21 -4.99 1.48
CA THR A 18 1.62 -4.45 0.25
C THR A 18 0.45 -5.31 -0.20
N VAL A 19 -0.73 -4.72 -0.35
CA VAL A 19 -1.95 -5.40 -0.83
C VAL A 19 -2.29 -4.88 -2.23
N SER A 20 -2.36 -5.77 -3.21
CA SER A 20 -2.71 -5.44 -4.60
C SER A 20 -3.78 -6.40 -5.15
N GLY A 21 -4.50 -5.97 -6.17
CA GLY A 21 -5.54 -6.76 -6.82
C GLY A 21 -6.26 -5.97 -7.92
N PRO A 22 -7.13 -6.62 -8.70
CA PRO A 22 -7.88 -5.96 -9.75
C PRO A 22 -8.84 -4.90 -9.19
N PRO A 23 -9.22 -3.88 -9.98
CA PRO A 23 -10.18 -2.88 -9.54
C PRO A 23 -11.48 -3.53 -9.03
N GLY A 24 -11.93 -3.12 -7.84
CA GLY A 24 -13.13 -3.66 -7.22
C GLY A 24 -12.95 -4.97 -6.44
N CYS A 25 -11.72 -5.49 -6.28
CA CYS A 25 -11.47 -6.69 -5.45
C CYS A 25 -11.62 -6.47 -3.93
N GLY A 26 -11.85 -5.23 -3.49
CA GLY A 26 -11.99 -4.88 -2.08
C GLY A 26 -10.67 -4.70 -1.32
N ALA A 27 -9.55 -4.48 -2.02
CA ALA A 27 -8.24 -4.27 -1.36
C ALA A 27 -8.28 -3.13 -0.31
N THR A 28 -8.92 -2.00 -0.63
CA THR A 28 -9.10 -0.90 0.31
C THR A 28 -9.89 -1.33 1.54
N THR A 29 -11.02 -2.00 1.35
CA THR A 29 -11.86 -2.51 2.45
C THR A 29 -11.12 -3.49 3.34
N LEU A 30 -10.29 -4.36 2.76
CA LEU A 30 -9.45 -5.30 3.52
C LEU A 30 -8.41 -4.56 4.37
N VAL A 31 -7.68 -3.62 3.77
CA VAL A 31 -6.61 -2.88 4.45
C VAL A 31 -7.17 -2.01 5.58
N GLU A 32 -8.30 -1.34 5.36
CA GLU A 32 -9.00 -0.57 6.40
C GLU A 32 -9.39 -1.45 7.59
N GLY A 33 -9.89 -2.67 7.32
CA GLY A 33 -10.22 -3.63 8.37
C GLY A 33 -9.00 -4.12 9.15
N ILE A 34 -7.88 -4.39 8.46
CA ILE A 34 -6.63 -4.81 9.09
C ILE A 34 -6.06 -3.67 9.95
N ALA A 35 -6.01 -2.45 9.41
CA ALA A 35 -5.54 -1.26 10.11
C ALA A 35 -6.31 -1.02 11.40
N ALA A 36 -7.65 -1.14 11.36
CA ALA A 36 -8.50 -1.02 12.53
C ALA A 36 -8.30 -2.16 13.55
N ALA A 37 -8.10 -3.39 13.08
CA ALA A 37 -7.91 -4.55 13.96
C ALA A 37 -6.54 -4.58 14.65
N LEU A 38 -5.51 -4.05 14.00
CA LEU A 38 -4.14 -4.05 14.50
C LEU A 38 -3.70 -2.70 15.08
N ASP A 39 -4.60 -1.71 15.12
CA ASP A 39 -4.31 -0.33 15.53
C ASP A 39 -3.05 0.23 14.83
N CYS A 40 -2.98 0.05 13.51
CA CYS A 40 -1.83 0.45 12.70
C CYS A 40 -2.23 1.36 11.53
N GLY A 41 -1.27 2.15 11.05
CA GLY A 41 -1.47 3.00 9.88
C GLY A 41 -1.47 2.20 8.58
N TYR A 42 -2.03 2.79 7.52
CA TYR A 42 -1.91 2.26 6.16
C TYR A 42 -1.67 3.39 5.15
N VAL A 43 -1.15 3.02 3.99
CA VAL A 43 -0.91 3.93 2.86
C VAL A 43 -1.67 3.41 1.65
N SER A 44 -2.48 4.27 1.03
CA SER A 44 -3.14 3.96 -0.22
C SER A 44 -2.21 4.26 -1.40
N GLY A 45 -1.75 3.21 -2.09
CA GLY A 45 -0.97 3.39 -3.31
C GLY A 45 -1.71 4.24 -4.36
N GLY A 46 -3.03 4.07 -4.46
CA GLY A 46 -3.85 4.85 -5.40
C GLY A 46 -3.95 6.35 -5.07
N GLU A 47 -3.88 6.73 -3.79
CA GLU A 47 -3.78 8.14 -3.40
C GLU A 47 -2.39 8.69 -3.70
N LEU A 48 -1.35 7.92 -3.42
CA LEU A 48 0.02 8.28 -3.76
C LEU A 48 0.18 8.54 -5.27
N PHE A 49 -0.39 7.69 -6.12
CA PHE A 49 -0.42 7.91 -7.56
C PHE A 49 -1.17 9.19 -7.95
N ARG A 50 -2.26 9.53 -7.24
CA ARG A 50 -2.99 10.80 -7.48
C ARG A 50 -2.17 12.02 -7.09
N GLU A 51 -1.44 11.98 -5.98
CA GLU A 51 -0.52 13.06 -5.59
C GLU A 51 0.61 13.23 -6.62
N ILE A 52 1.24 12.12 -7.02
CA ILE A 52 2.31 12.09 -8.03
C ILE A 52 1.84 12.66 -9.38
N ALA A 53 0.57 12.40 -9.74
CA ALA A 53 -0.06 12.96 -10.94
C ALA A 53 -0.29 14.47 -10.79
N ALA A 54 -0.83 14.91 -9.65
CA ALA A 54 -1.08 16.33 -9.37
C ALA A 54 0.23 17.16 -9.36
N GLU A 55 1.31 16.63 -8.80
CA GLU A 55 2.65 17.26 -8.83
C GLU A 55 3.21 17.44 -10.25
N ARG A 56 2.70 16.68 -11.22
CA ARG A 56 3.12 16.72 -12.62
C ARG A 56 2.11 17.41 -13.54
N ASP A 57 1.08 18.06 -12.98
CA ASP A 57 -0.05 18.62 -13.74
C ASP A 57 -0.70 17.58 -14.68
N MET A 58 -0.84 16.34 -14.19
CA MET A 58 -1.43 15.23 -14.93
C MET A 58 -2.64 14.65 -14.22
N SER A 59 -3.57 14.07 -14.98
CA SER A 59 -4.58 13.18 -14.42
C SER A 59 -3.97 11.83 -14.05
N LEU A 60 -4.62 11.10 -13.13
CA LEU A 60 -4.25 9.73 -12.80
C LEU A 60 -4.23 8.83 -14.05
N SER A 61 -5.19 8.99 -14.96
CA SER A 61 -5.24 8.21 -16.21
C SER A 61 -4.09 8.54 -17.16
N GLN A 62 -3.66 9.80 -17.25
CA GLN A 62 -2.48 10.21 -18.02
C GLN A 62 -1.19 9.65 -17.42
N LEU A 63 -1.09 9.64 -16.08
CA LEU A 63 0.03 9.04 -15.37
C LEU A 63 0.09 7.52 -15.63
N ILE A 64 -1.05 6.82 -15.54
CA ILE A 64 -1.13 5.37 -15.81
C ILE A 64 -0.85 5.05 -17.28
N ALA A 65 -1.27 5.91 -18.21
CA ALA A 65 -0.93 5.72 -19.62
C ALA A 65 0.59 5.81 -19.89
N LYS A 66 1.33 6.52 -19.01
CA LYS A 66 2.79 6.62 -19.06
C LYS A 66 3.50 5.52 -18.26
N THR A 67 2.84 4.86 -17.31
CA THR A 67 3.39 3.68 -16.63
C THR A 67 3.52 2.54 -17.65
N GLY A 68 4.75 2.22 -18.02
CA GLY A 68 5.11 1.31 -19.12
C GLY A 68 6.14 1.91 -20.07
N GLU A 69 6.21 3.24 -20.17
CA GLU A 69 7.21 3.95 -21.00
C GLU A 69 8.43 4.42 -20.19
N SER A 70 8.32 4.51 -18.86
CA SER A 70 9.39 5.03 -17.98
C SER A 70 9.33 4.45 -16.56
N GLU A 71 10.47 3.99 -16.04
CA GLU A 71 10.67 3.58 -14.63
C GLU A 71 10.56 4.74 -13.62
N GLU A 72 10.46 5.97 -14.11
CA GLU A 72 10.50 7.17 -13.25
C GLU A 72 9.33 7.23 -12.27
N ILE A 73 8.16 6.74 -12.68
CA ILE A 73 6.95 6.71 -11.84
C ILE A 73 7.12 5.69 -10.71
N ASP A 74 7.62 4.49 -11.02
CA ASP A 74 7.93 3.47 -10.01
C ASP A 74 8.97 3.98 -9.02
N ARG A 75 10.04 4.64 -9.51
CA ARG A 75 11.04 5.25 -8.61
C ARG A 75 10.47 6.37 -7.73
N ALA A 76 9.49 7.13 -8.22
CA ALA A 76 8.85 8.17 -7.42
C ALA A 76 7.97 7.56 -6.32
N LEU A 77 7.26 6.47 -6.64
CA LEU A 77 6.49 5.68 -5.69
C LEU A 77 7.40 5.07 -4.62
N ASP A 78 8.48 4.39 -5.02
CA ASP A 78 9.44 3.77 -4.10
C ASP A 78 10.07 4.77 -3.13
N ARG A 79 10.43 5.96 -3.63
CA ARG A 79 10.98 7.03 -2.79
C ARG A 79 10.01 7.48 -1.70
N ARG A 80 8.72 7.61 -2.02
CA ARG A 80 7.70 7.98 -1.04
C ARG A 80 7.40 6.84 -0.08
N LEU A 81 7.33 5.60 -0.55
CA LEU A 81 7.12 4.45 0.33
C LEU A 81 8.24 4.30 1.36
N ARG A 82 9.50 4.53 0.96
CA ARG A 82 10.67 4.52 1.86
C ARG A 82 10.64 5.61 2.95
N THR A 83 9.92 6.71 2.74
CA THR A 83 9.75 7.72 3.80
C THR A 83 8.68 7.33 4.83
N ILE A 84 7.84 6.36 4.51
CA ILE A 84 6.73 5.91 5.37
C ILE A 84 7.10 4.65 6.16
N ALA A 85 7.99 3.81 5.62
CA ALA A 85 8.49 2.58 6.26
C ALA A 85 9.99 2.35 5.96
#